data_AF-A0A231UXL7-F1
#
_entry.id   AF-A0A231UXL7-F1
#
_cell.length_a   1.000
_cell.length_b   1.000
_cell.length_c   1.000
_cell.angle_alpha   90.00
_cell.angle_beta   90.00
_cell.angle_gamma   90.00
#
_symmetry.space_group_name_H-M   'P 1'
#
loop_
_entity.id
_entity.type
_entity.pdbx_description
1 polymer ?
#
loop_
_entity_poly.entity_id
_entity_poly.type
_entity_poly.pdbx_seq_one_letter_code
_entity_poly.pdbx_strand_id
1 'polypeptide(L)'
;MAVPTLEPSLRDAIEKEARRLDVPPAALAAVVAVESGGRLSAQIGGRDEPLIRFEGHYFDRRLAGRARTIAREAGLADPRAGRIKNPRGQAARWAMLKRAAAIHHVAAHESCSWGCGQVMGSHWRWLGYPSVDALVADARNGPGGQVRLMGRFIEKTRLDEALRAPDFRAFAKGYNGPAYAKNAYDRKMADAFAVYDPLFGGTLSCKAVPILLRIGAKGEAVRRLQADLTKLGHDLQIDGIFGSRTETVVRRFQNDWGLPIDGVAGQRTRAKLTQVLAARKQSPTKNDAPGQAATGRSSVGWAFLTLLYAILQRVFGRVRLD
;
A
#
# COMPACT_ATOMS: atom_id res chain seq x y z
N MET A 1 20.27 2.02 3.32
CA MET A 1 19.53 0.94 4.00
C MET A 1 19.29 -0.14 2.97
N ALA A 2 19.67 -1.39 3.26
CA ALA A 2 19.41 -2.51 2.35
C ALA A 2 17.89 -2.61 2.11
N VAL A 3 17.49 -2.76 0.85
CA VAL A 3 16.09 -3.02 0.51
C VAL A 3 15.74 -4.37 1.12
N PRO A 4 14.74 -4.47 2.03
CA PRO A 4 14.41 -5.74 2.66
C PRO A 4 13.95 -6.73 1.59
N THR A 5 14.67 -7.83 1.45
CA THR A 5 14.27 -8.95 0.60
C THR A 5 13.10 -9.67 1.26
N LEU A 6 12.01 -9.90 0.53
CA LEU A 6 10.95 -10.79 0.97
C LEU A 6 11.35 -12.23 0.71
N GLU A 7 11.19 -13.10 1.72
CA GLU A 7 11.30 -14.55 1.55
C GLU A 7 10.43 -15.02 0.36
N PRO A 8 10.93 -15.89 -0.54
CA PRO A 8 10.21 -16.29 -1.75
C PRO A 8 8.80 -16.83 -1.47
N SER A 9 8.67 -17.70 -0.46
CA SER A 9 7.38 -18.29 -0.08
C SER A 9 6.36 -17.26 0.44
N LEU A 10 6.84 -16.19 1.09
CA LEU A 10 5.99 -15.08 1.51
C LEU A 10 5.61 -14.20 0.32
N ARG A 11 6.55 -13.92 -0.58
CA ARG A 11 6.26 -13.17 -1.83
C ARG A 11 5.17 -13.86 -2.63
N ASP A 12 5.30 -15.15 -2.89
CA ASP A 12 4.31 -15.92 -3.65
C ASP A 12 2.93 -15.92 -2.98
N ALA A 13 2.91 -16.05 -1.65
CA ALA A 13 1.69 -15.98 -0.85
C ALA A 13 1.00 -14.62 -0.99
N ILE A 14 1.76 -13.53 -0.89
CA ILE A 14 1.26 -12.16 -1.05
C ILE A 14 0.71 -11.95 -2.46
N GLU A 15 1.46 -12.32 -3.51
CA GLU A 15 1.00 -12.11 -4.88
C GLU A 15 -0.27 -12.90 -5.19
N LYS A 16 -0.36 -14.14 -4.74
CA LYS A 16 -1.54 -14.98 -4.93
C LYS A 16 -2.77 -14.39 -4.25
N GLU A 17 -2.63 -13.97 -3.00
CA GLU A 17 -3.76 -13.42 -2.24
C GLU A 17 -4.13 -12.01 -2.71
N ALA A 18 -3.15 -11.19 -3.08
CA ALA A 18 -3.38 -9.86 -3.64
C ALA A 18 -4.17 -9.94 -4.96
N ARG A 19 -3.85 -10.91 -5.83
CA ARG A 19 -4.65 -11.20 -7.04
C ARG A 19 -6.09 -11.60 -6.70
N ARG A 20 -6.30 -12.40 -5.64
CA ARG A 20 -7.64 -12.83 -5.20
C ARG A 20 -8.48 -11.65 -4.70
N LEU A 21 -7.87 -10.72 -3.98
CA LEU A 21 -8.51 -9.55 -3.40
C LEU A 21 -8.66 -8.38 -4.39
N ASP A 22 -8.00 -8.46 -5.55
CA ASP A 22 -7.88 -7.35 -6.52
C ASP A 22 -7.20 -6.12 -5.89
N VAL A 23 -6.08 -6.32 -5.18
CA VAL A 23 -5.29 -5.25 -4.55
C VAL A 23 -3.83 -5.29 -5.02
N PRO A 24 -3.09 -4.17 -4.94
CA PRO A 24 -1.65 -4.17 -5.18
C PRO A 24 -0.91 -5.13 -4.22
N PRO A 25 -0.05 -6.04 -4.73
CA PRO A 25 0.75 -6.94 -3.87
C PRO A 25 1.60 -6.18 -2.85
N ALA A 26 2.14 -5.02 -3.24
CA ALA A 26 2.90 -4.15 -2.33
C ALA A 26 2.06 -3.58 -1.19
N ALA A 27 0.76 -3.31 -1.41
CA ALA A 27 -0.14 -2.85 -0.36
C ALA A 27 -0.35 -3.96 0.67
N LEU A 28 -0.65 -5.18 0.21
CA LEU A 28 -0.78 -6.33 1.11
C LEU A 28 0.53 -6.64 1.85
N ALA A 29 1.68 -6.57 1.17
CA ALA A 29 3.00 -6.73 1.79
C ALA A 29 3.24 -5.70 2.91
N ALA A 30 2.86 -4.44 2.68
CA ALA A 30 2.98 -3.39 3.69
C ALA A 30 2.16 -3.68 4.94
N VAL A 31 0.91 -4.16 4.77
CA VAL A 31 0.09 -4.55 5.92
C VAL A 31 0.70 -5.74 6.64
N VAL A 32 1.10 -6.80 5.92
CA VAL A 32 1.75 -7.98 6.52
C VAL A 32 2.99 -7.59 7.32
N ALA A 33 3.84 -6.72 6.79
CA ALA A 33 5.06 -6.29 7.46
C ALA A 33 4.77 -5.51 8.76
N VAL A 34 3.81 -4.59 8.74
CA VAL A 34 3.47 -3.75 9.89
C VAL A 34 2.75 -4.56 10.98
N GLU A 35 1.79 -5.42 10.60
CA GLU A 35 1.02 -6.21 11.58
C GLU A 35 1.86 -7.32 12.22
N SER A 36 2.78 -7.92 11.47
CA SER A 36 3.65 -8.98 11.97
C SER A 36 4.89 -8.49 12.69
N GLY A 37 5.23 -7.19 12.56
CA GLY A 37 6.54 -6.67 12.97
C GLY A 37 7.70 -7.37 12.25
N GLY A 38 7.46 -7.82 11.01
CA GLY A 38 8.44 -8.55 10.18
C GLY A 38 8.64 -10.02 10.55
N ARG A 39 7.81 -10.62 11.42
CA ARG A 39 7.96 -12.01 11.87
C ARG A 39 6.68 -12.83 11.64
N LEU A 40 6.77 -13.89 10.85
CA LEU A 40 5.60 -14.75 10.57
C LEU A 40 5.46 -15.93 11.55
N SER A 41 6.58 -16.48 12.00
CA SER A 41 6.62 -17.70 12.81
C SER A 41 7.63 -17.59 13.95
N ALA A 42 7.55 -18.57 14.85
CA ALA A 42 8.57 -18.87 15.83
C ALA A 42 8.77 -20.38 15.94
N GLN A 43 10.00 -20.80 16.21
CA GLN A 43 10.33 -22.21 16.45
C GLN A 43 9.83 -22.65 17.83
N ILE A 44 8.84 -23.54 17.84
CA ILE A 44 8.24 -24.12 19.04
C ILE A 44 8.29 -25.64 18.92
N GLY A 45 9.05 -26.31 19.79
CA GLY A 45 9.14 -27.77 19.79
C GLY A 45 9.59 -28.36 18.43
N GLY A 46 10.50 -27.68 17.73
CA GLY A 46 11.03 -28.11 16.43
C GLY A 46 10.11 -27.85 15.23
N ARG A 47 9.05 -27.04 15.39
CA ARG A 47 8.14 -26.65 14.32
C ARG A 47 8.06 -25.12 14.20
N ASP A 48 7.90 -24.63 12.98
CA ASP A 48 7.51 -23.24 12.74
C ASP A 48 6.03 -23.05 13.05
N GLU A 49 5.74 -22.46 14.20
CA GLU A 49 4.38 -22.13 14.61
C GLU A 49 4.06 -20.67 14.31
N PRO A 50 2.82 -20.32 13.91
CA PRO A 50 2.40 -18.94 13.73
C PRO A 50 2.53 -18.17 15.04
N LEU A 51 2.76 -16.86 14.93
CA LEU A 51 2.69 -15.99 16.09
C LEU A 51 1.28 -15.95 16.64
N ILE A 52 1.16 -16.07 17.97
CA ILE A 52 -0.12 -16.03 18.65
C ILE A 52 -0.19 -14.97 19.75
N ARG A 53 -1.41 -14.57 20.06
CA ARG A 53 -1.77 -13.83 21.26
C ARG A 53 -3.08 -14.36 21.83
N PHE A 54 -3.09 -14.70 23.10
CA PHE A 54 -4.25 -15.24 23.78
C PHE A 54 -5.02 -14.15 24.52
N GLU A 55 -6.34 -14.10 24.36
CA GLU A 55 -7.20 -13.07 24.96
C GLU A 55 -8.05 -13.68 26.08
N GLY A 56 -7.56 -13.60 27.33
CA GLY A 56 -8.22 -14.24 28.48
C GLY A 56 -9.65 -13.77 28.76
N HIS A 57 -10.00 -12.54 28.38
CA HIS A 57 -11.37 -12.04 28.48
C HIS A 57 -12.31 -12.58 27.38
N TYR A 58 -11.77 -12.97 26.22
CA TYR A 58 -12.51 -13.76 25.23
C TYR A 58 -12.74 -15.18 25.75
N PHE A 59 -11.73 -15.76 26.39
CA PHE A 59 -11.83 -17.11 26.96
C PHE A 59 -12.87 -17.15 28.07
N ASP A 60 -12.86 -16.18 29.00
CA ASP A 60 -13.87 -16.06 30.06
C ASP A 60 -15.30 -16.08 29.52
N ARG A 61 -15.57 -15.23 28.52
CA ARG A 61 -16.88 -15.06 27.89
C ARG A 61 -17.35 -16.31 27.13
N ARG A 62 -16.43 -17.13 26.63
CA ARG A 62 -16.74 -18.35 25.88
C ARG A 62 -16.98 -19.58 26.74
N LEU A 63 -16.50 -19.56 27.98
CA LEU A 63 -16.74 -20.64 28.93
C LEU A 63 -18.03 -20.41 29.70
N ALA A 64 -18.53 -21.45 30.36
CA ALA A 64 -19.60 -21.36 31.35
C ALA A 64 -19.37 -22.39 32.46
N GLY A 65 -20.07 -22.23 33.59
CA GLY A 65 -20.05 -23.17 34.72
C GLY A 65 -18.63 -23.51 35.20
N ARG A 66 -18.41 -24.81 35.47
CA ARG A 66 -17.16 -25.33 36.03
C ARG A 66 -15.92 -24.99 35.18
N ALA A 67 -16.03 -25.01 33.86
CA ALA A 67 -14.91 -24.70 32.97
C ALA A 67 -14.45 -23.24 33.14
N ARG A 68 -15.39 -22.29 33.26
CA ARG A 68 -15.06 -20.87 33.51
C ARG A 68 -14.40 -20.68 34.87
N THR A 69 -14.91 -21.35 35.91
CA THR A 69 -14.31 -21.31 37.26
C THR A 69 -12.87 -21.81 37.24
N ILE A 70 -12.62 -22.99 36.67
CA ILE A 70 -11.27 -23.57 36.55
C ILE A 70 -10.34 -22.62 35.77
N ALA A 71 -10.83 -22.02 34.68
CA ALA A 71 -10.02 -21.08 33.89
C ALA A 71 -9.65 -19.81 34.66
N ARG A 72 -10.56 -19.27 35.49
CA ARG A 72 -10.30 -18.11 36.35
C ARG A 72 -9.28 -18.45 37.44
N GLU A 73 -9.47 -19.56 38.14
CA GLU A 73 -8.55 -20.06 39.18
C GLU A 73 -7.16 -20.36 38.62
N ALA A 74 -7.07 -20.88 37.40
CA ALA A 74 -5.80 -21.13 36.71
C ALA A 74 -5.11 -19.85 36.19
N GLY A 75 -5.72 -18.67 36.37
CA GLY A 75 -5.19 -17.39 35.88
C GLY A 75 -5.22 -17.27 34.35
N LEU A 76 -6.16 -17.94 33.68
CA LEU A 76 -6.31 -17.96 32.22
C LEU A 76 -7.53 -17.17 31.74
N ALA A 77 -8.46 -16.81 32.62
CA ALA A 77 -9.68 -16.07 32.30
C ALA A 77 -9.94 -14.94 33.32
N ASP A 78 -10.36 -13.77 32.84
CA ASP A 78 -10.92 -12.66 33.65
C ASP A 78 -11.89 -11.90 32.74
N PRO A 79 -13.09 -11.51 33.22
CA PRO A 79 -14.07 -10.78 32.40
C PRO A 79 -13.56 -9.44 31.87
N ARG A 80 -12.55 -8.83 32.50
CA ARG A 80 -11.99 -7.53 32.12
C ARG A 80 -10.80 -7.71 31.17
N ALA A 81 -10.82 -6.98 30.05
CA ALA A 81 -9.72 -6.95 29.11
C ALA A 81 -8.39 -6.51 29.77
N GLY A 82 -7.28 -7.12 29.35
CA GLY A 82 -5.93 -6.76 29.80
C GLY A 82 -5.50 -7.32 31.17
N ARG A 83 -6.39 -7.97 31.93
CA ARG A 83 -6.04 -8.58 33.23
C ARG A 83 -5.17 -9.83 33.07
N ILE A 84 -5.45 -10.63 32.04
CA ILE A 84 -4.62 -11.79 31.70
C ILE A 84 -3.53 -11.32 30.74
N LYS A 85 -2.30 -11.22 31.24
CA LYS A 85 -1.13 -10.77 30.45
C LYS A 85 -0.53 -11.94 29.68
N ASN A 86 -0.29 -11.75 28.39
CA ASN A 86 0.50 -12.72 27.63
C ASN A 86 1.95 -12.71 28.12
N PRO A 87 2.58 -13.88 28.29
CA PRO A 87 3.99 -13.94 28.64
C PRO A 87 4.88 -13.40 27.51
N ARG A 88 6.13 -13.10 27.87
CA ARG A 88 7.18 -12.73 26.89
C ARG A 88 7.56 -13.98 26.08
N GLY A 89 7.69 -13.80 24.77
CA GLY A 89 8.09 -14.86 23.85
C GLY A 89 6.95 -15.81 23.43
N GLN A 90 7.10 -16.39 22.23
CA GLN A 90 6.05 -17.24 21.64
C GLN A 90 5.95 -18.61 22.33
N ALA A 91 7.06 -19.22 22.76
CA ALA A 91 7.03 -20.53 23.42
C ALA A 91 6.15 -20.53 24.67
N ALA A 92 6.25 -19.49 25.50
CA ALA A 92 5.41 -19.33 26.68
C ALA A 92 3.94 -19.05 26.33
N ARG A 93 3.66 -18.32 25.24
CA ARG A 93 2.29 -18.09 24.77
C ARG A 93 1.64 -19.37 24.25
N TRP A 94 2.40 -20.21 23.54
CA TRP A 94 1.95 -21.52 23.10
C TRP A 94 1.70 -22.47 24.27
N ALA A 95 2.55 -22.44 25.30
CA ALA A 95 2.31 -23.17 26.54
C ALA A 95 1.04 -22.68 27.26
N MET A 96 0.79 -21.37 27.27
CA MET A 96 -0.44 -20.78 27.82
C MET A 96 -1.68 -21.24 27.04
N LEU A 97 -1.64 -21.21 25.71
CA LEU A 97 -2.73 -21.73 24.87
C LEU A 97 -2.98 -23.22 25.12
N LYS A 98 -1.92 -24.04 25.23
CA LYS A 98 -2.03 -25.47 25.56
C LYS A 98 -2.74 -25.70 26.90
N ARG A 99 -2.41 -24.91 27.93
CA ARG A 99 -3.10 -24.98 29.24
C ARG A 99 -4.59 -24.60 29.11
N ALA A 100 -4.92 -23.56 28.35
CA ALA A 100 -6.31 -23.19 28.11
C ALA A 100 -7.08 -24.26 27.32
N ALA A 101 -6.46 -24.83 26.29
CA ALA A 101 -7.05 -25.88 25.46
C ALA A 101 -7.31 -27.18 26.24
N ALA A 102 -6.50 -27.47 27.27
CA ALA A 102 -6.74 -28.57 28.20
C ALA A 102 -8.01 -28.38 29.07
N ILE A 103 -8.43 -27.13 29.30
CA ILE A 103 -9.70 -26.82 29.98
C ILE A 103 -10.86 -26.90 28.99
N HIS A 104 -10.71 -26.25 27.82
CA HIS A 104 -11.71 -26.25 26.78
C HIS A 104 -11.10 -25.92 25.41
N HIS A 105 -10.93 -26.94 24.57
CA HIS A 105 -10.23 -26.86 23.29
C HIS A 105 -10.74 -25.75 22.36
N VAL A 106 -12.03 -25.78 22.00
CA VAL A 106 -12.62 -24.85 21.02
C VAL A 106 -12.54 -23.40 21.53
N ALA A 107 -13.06 -23.14 22.73
CA ALA A 107 -13.02 -21.81 23.35
C ALA A 107 -11.60 -21.23 23.44
N ALA A 108 -10.58 -22.05 23.72
CA ALA A 108 -9.20 -21.59 23.80
C ALA A 108 -8.67 -21.09 22.45
N HIS A 109 -8.86 -21.88 21.39
CA HIS A 109 -8.43 -21.50 20.04
C HIS A 109 -9.24 -20.34 19.46
N GLU A 110 -10.53 -20.24 19.79
CA GLU A 110 -11.35 -19.09 19.41
C GLU A 110 -10.93 -17.78 20.10
N SER A 111 -10.34 -17.90 21.29
CA SER A 111 -9.84 -16.78 22.09
C SER A 111 -8.39 -16.41 21.78
N CYS A 112 -7.83 -16.95 20.69
CA CYS A 112 -6.44 -16.75 20.29
C CYS A 112 -6.36 -16.10 18.92
N SER A 113 -5.43 -15.14 18.73
CA SER A 113 -5.13 -14.54 17.43
C SER A 113 -4.06 -15.35 16.72
N TRP A 114 -4.13 -15.38 15.39
CA TRP A 114 -3.32 -16.27 14.58
C TRP A 114 -2.54 -15.52 13.50
N GLY A 115 -1.23 -15.78 13.47
CA GLY A 115 -0.34 -15.44 12.35
C GLY A 115 -0.11 -13.94 12.14
N CYS A 116 0.41 -13.61 10.95
CA CYS A 116 0.81 -12.27 10.56
C CYS A 116 -0.32 -11.22 10.60
N GLY A 117 -1.56 -11.63 10.33
CA GLY A 117 -2.72 -10.75 10.42
C GLY A 117 -3.30 -10.62 11.82
N GLN A 118 -2.85 -11.41 12.79
CA GLN A 118 -3.44 -11.48 14.14
C GLN A 118 -4.98 -11.67 14.12
N VAL A 119 -5.47 -12.48 13.18
CA VAL A 119 -6.91 -12.74 13.03
C VAL A 119 -7.40 -13.61 14.19
N MET A 120 -8.48 -13.20 14.85
CA MET A 120 -9.07 -13.96 15.96
C MET A 120 -9.66 -15.29 15.49
N GLY A 121 -9.34 -16.38 16.19
CA GLY A 121 -9.87 -17.71 15.90
C GLY A 121 -11.39 -17.78 15.97
N SER A 122 -12.02 -16.96 16.82
CA SER A 122 -13.48 -16.84 16.93
C SER A 122 -14.20 -16.46 15.63
N HIS A 123 -13.48 -15.94 14.64
CA HIS A 123 -14.03 -15.60 13.34
C HIS A 123 -14.12 -16.80 12.39
N TRP A 124 -13.69 -18.00 12.77
CA TRP A 124 -13.61 -19.17 11.89
C TRP A 124 -14.88 -19.36 11.04
N ARG A 125 -16.06 -19.33 11.67
CA ARG A 125 -17.35 -19.53 10.98
C ARG A 125 -17.67 -18.39 10.01
N TRP A 126 -17.45 -17.14 10.44
CA TRP A 126 -17.70 -15.95 9.63
C TRP A 126 -16.75 -15.85 8.41
N LEU A 127 -15.52 -16.34 8.56
CA LEU A 127 -14.52 -16.44 7.50
C LEU A 127 -14.71 -17.66 6.59
N GLY A 128 -15.70 -18.51 6.87
CA GLY A 128 -16.06 -19.67 6.06
C GLY A 128 -15.22 -20.92 6.31
N TYR A 129 -14.54 -21.03 7.45
CA TYR A 129 -13.93 -22.29 7.87
C TYR A 129 -14.98 -23.23 8.46
N PRO A 130 -14.82 -24.56 8.36
CA PRO A 130 -15.75 -25.54 8.95
C PRO A 130 -15.61 -25.67 10.47
N SER A 131 -14.46 -25.29 11.03
CA SER A 131 -14.19 -25.30 12.47
C SER A 131 -13.05 -24.33 12.81
N VAL A 132 -12.85 -24.05 14.10
CA VAL A 132 -11.67 -23.32 14.56
C VAL A 132 -10.37 -24.08 14.24
N ASP A 133 -10.39 -25.41 14.30
CA ASP A 133 -9.22 -26.24 14.01
C ASP A 133 -8.80 -26.15 12.54
N ALA A 134 -9.77 -26.02 11.62
CA ALA A 134 -9.47 -25.78 10.21
C ALA A 134 -8.82 -24.40 10.00
N LEU A 135 -9.27 -23.36 10.73
CA LEU A 135 -8.60 -22.05 10.71
C LEU A 135 -7.17 -22.15 11.25
N VAL A 136 -6.97 -22.87 12.35
CA VAL A 136 -5.63 -23.06 12.96
C VAL A 136 -4.71 -23.85 12.04
N ALA A 137 -5.21 -24.92 11.41
CA ALA A 137 -4.48 -25.69 10.42
C ALA A 137 -4.07 -24.81 9.23
N ASP A 138 -4.97 -23.92 8.79
CA ASP A 138 -4.67 -22.96 7.74
C ASP A 138 -3.56 -21.99 8.18
N ALA A 139 -3.65 -21.40 9.38
CA ALA A 139 -2.62 -20.52 9.91
C ALA A 139 -1.24 -21.20 10.10
N ARG A 140 -1.23 -22.52 10.36
CA ARG A 140 -0.02 -23.35 10.45
C ARG A 140 0.56 -23.74 9.10
N ASN A 141 -0.16 -23.54 7.99
CA ASN A 141 0.28 -23.89 6.65
C ASN A 141 1.22 -22.83 6.04
N GLY A 142 2.24 -22.44 6.80
CA GLY A 142 3.28 -21.49 6.41
C GLY A 142 2.78 -20.08 6.05
N PRO A 143 3.59 -19.28 5.34
CA PRO A 143 3.23 -17.93 4.91
C PRO A 143 1.92 -17.89 4.10
N GLY A 144 1.73 -18.86 3.19
CA GLY A 144 0.52 -18.96 2.37
C GLY A 144 -0.76 -19.08 3.20
N GLY A 145 -0.72 -19.89 4.26
CA GLY A 145 -1.79 -20.03 5.23
C GLY A 145 -2.15 -18.75 5.96
N GLN A 146 -1.15 -18.09 6.53
CA GLN A 146 -1.35 -16.87 7.33
C GLN A 146 -1.83 -15.69 6.47
N VAL A 147 -1.26 -15.50 5.28
CA VAL A 147 -1.67 -14.43 4.36
C VAL A 147 -3.09 -14.64 3.84
N ARG A 148 -3.48 -15.89 3.54
CA ARG A 148 -4.87 -16.22 3.16
C ARG A 148 -5.86 -15.98 4.29
N LEU A 149 -5.53 -16.35 5.52
CA LEU A 149 -6.37 -16.06 6.68
C LEU A 149 -6.60 -14.56 6.86
N MET A 150 -5.53 -13.77 6.73
CA MET A 150 -5.59 -12.31 6.74
C MET A 150 -6.44 -11.76 5.60
N GLY A 151 -6.25 -12.26 4.38
CA GLY A 151 -7.00 -11.82 3.21
C GLY A 151 -8.50 -12.13 3.29
N ARG A 152 -8.89 -13.30 3.84
CA ARG A 152 -10.30 -13.59 4.14
C ARG A 152 -10.92 -12.57 5.09
N PHE A 153 -10.17 -12.15 6.11
CA PHE A 153 -10.64 -11.12 7.05
C PHE A 153 -10.78 -9.75 6.36
N ILE A 154 -9.80 -9.35 5.56
CA ILE A 154 -9.80 -8.10 4.79
C ILE A 154 -11.03 -8.04 3.86
N GLU A 155 -11.29 -9.09 3.10
CA GLU A 155 -12.46 -9.20 2.22
C GLU A 155 -13.78 -9.14 2.98
N LYS A 156 -13.91 -9.92 4.06
CA LYS A 156 -15.14 -9.98 4.85
C LYS A 156 -15.45 -8.66 5.56
N THR A 157 -14.43 -7.85 5.87
CA THR A 157 -14.57 -6.50 6.43
C THR A 157 -14.68 -5.40 5.37
N ARG A 158 -14.58 -5.73 4.07
CA ARG A 158 -14.53 -4.77 2.94
C ARG A 158 -13.33 -3.82 2.97
N LEU A 159 -12.28 -4.17 3.71
CA LEU A 159 -11.05 -3.37 3.80
C LEU A 159 -10.18 -3.50 2.55
N ASP A 160 -10.46 -4.46 1.68
CA ASP A 160 -9.87 -4.56 0.34
C ASP A 160 -10.10 -3.29 -0.48
N GLU A 161 -11.25 -2.63 -0.34
CA GLU A 161 -11.56 -1.37 -1.04
C GLU A 161 -10.54 -0.28 -0.73
N ALA A 162 -10.16 -0.13 0.55
CA ALA A 162 -9.13 0.82 0.96
C ALA A 162 -7.75 0.42 0.42
N LEU A 163 -7.48 -0.87 0.22
CA LEU A 163 -6.20 -1.33 -0.32
C LEU A 163 -6.10 -1.23 -1.85
N ARG A 164 -7.21 -1.27 -2.60
CA ARG A 164 -7.20 -1.12 -4.08
C ARG A 164 -6.54 0.19 -4.53
N ALA A 165 -6.84 1.27 -3.81
CA ALA A 165 -6.20 2.58 -3.95
C ALA A 165 -5.57 2.95 -2.60
N PRO A 166 -4.34 2.47 -2.30
CA PRO A 166 -3.80 2.23 -0.94
C PRO A 166 -4.03 3.35 0.11
N ASP A 167 -5.25 3.48 0.61
CA ASP A 167 -5.67 4.39 1.67
C ASP A 167 -5.40 3.71 3.01
N PHE A 168 -4.14 3.75 3.42
CA PHE A 168 -3.69 3.17 4.68
C PHE A 168 -4.32 3.84 5.90
N ARG A 169 -4.87 5.05 5.76
CA ARG A 169 -5.61 5.70 6.85
C ARG A 169 -6.96 5.04 7.04
N ALA A 170 -7.74 4.87 5.97
CA ALA A 170 -9.01 4.17 6.01
C ALA A 170 -8.82 2.71 6.43
N PHE A 171 -7.82 2.03 5.86
CA PHE A 171 -7.48 0.65 6.21
C PHE A 171 -7.12 0.52 7.69
N ALA A 172 -6.15 1.29 8.21
CA ALA A 172 -5.71 1.17 9.60
C ALA A 172 -6.82 1.50 10.60
N LYS A 173 -7.70 2.47 10.28
CA LYS A 173 -8.88 2.76 11.11
C LYS A 173 -9.83 1.57 11.19
N GLY A 174 -10.06 0.87 10.08
CA GLY A 174 -10.94 -0.30 10.03
C GLY A 174 -10.31 -1.55 10.64
N TYR A 175 -9.02 -1.77 10.42
CA TYR A 175 -8.29 -2.97 10.86
C TYR A 175 -7.85 -2.89 12.33
N ASN A 176 -7.22 -1.78 12.74
CA ASN A 176 -6.66 -1.59 14.08
C ASN A 176 -7.60 -0.82 15.02
N GLY A 177 -8.71 -0.31 14.51
CA GLY A 177 -9.72 0.44 15.26
C GLY A 177 -9.46 1.94 15.36
N PRO A 178 -10.34 2.71 16.03
CA PRO A 178 -10.31 4.18 16.02
C PRO A 178 -9.05 4.79 16.64
N ALA A 179 -8.35 4.03 17.49
CA ALA A 179 -7.11 4.46 18.13
C ALA A 179 -5.85 4.20 17.28
N TYR A 180 -5.96 3.76 16.02
CA TYR A 180 -4.84 3.38 15.15
C TYR A 180 -3.73 4.44 15.08
N ALA A 181 -4.11 5.73 15.07
CA ALA A 181 -3.18 6.85 14.95
C ALA A 181 -2.19 6.95 16.13
N LYS A 182 -2.56 6.46 17.32
CA LYS A 182 -1.66 6.44 18.51
C LYS A 182 -0.38 5.65 18.25
N ASN A 183 -0.47 4.61 17.40
CA ASN A 183 0.65 3.75 17.04
C ASN A 183 1.16 4.02 15.62
N ALA A 184 0.64 5.06 14.95
CA ALA A 184 0.99 5.47 13.58
C ALA A 184 0.91 4.33 12.56
N TYR A 185 -0.09 3.44 12.67
CA TYR A 185 -0.26 2.29 11.76
C TYR A 185 -0.35 2.72 10.30
N ASP A 186 -1.12 3.76 10.03
CA ASP A 186 -1.28 4.37 8.72
C ASP A 186 0.07 4.79 8.09
N ARG A 187 0.86 5.58 8.81
CA ARG A 187 2.16 6.05 8.34
C ARG A 187 3.15 4.90 8.16
N LYS A 188 3.18 3.95 9.09
CA LYS A 188 4.03 2.75 8.99
C LYS A 188 3.70 1.92 7.75
N MET A 189 2.41 1.73 7.43
CA MET A 189 1.99 1.01 6.23
C MET A 189 2.33 1.79 4.97
N ALA A 190 2.17 3.12 4.96
CA ALA A 190 2.59 3.96 3.83
C ALA A 190 4.10 3.90 3.58
N ASP A 191 4.91 3.97 4.65
CA ASP A 191 6.37 3.85 4.57
C ASP A 191 6.78 2.45 4.09
N ALA A 192 6.15 1.40 4.61
CA ALA A 192 6.39 0.03 4.17
C ALA A 192 5.98 -0.17 2.70
N PHE A 193 4.87 0.41 2.26
CA PHE A 193 4.44 0.35 0.87
C PHE A 193 5.48 0.97 -0.07
N ALA A 194 6.06 2.12 0.28
CA ALA A 194 7.10 2.75 -0.53
C ALA A 194 8.36 1.86 -0.68
N VAL A 195 8.60 0.97 0.29
CA VAL A 195 9.69 -0.01 0.25
C VAL A 195 9.32 -1.24 -0.59
N TYR A 196 8.09 -1.74 -0.47
CA TYR A 196 7.66 -2.96 -1.17
C TYR A 196 7.21 -2.71 -2.61
N ASP A 197 6.71 -1.53 -2.96
CA ASP A 197 6.19 -1.23 -4.30
C ASP A 197 7.20 -1.56 -5.43
N PRO A 198 8.48 -1.14 -5.36
CA PRO A 198 9.46 -1.51 -6.37
C PRO A 198 9.74 -3.01 -6.45
N LEU A 199 9.57 -3.76 -5.35
CA LEU A 199 9.84 -5.20 -5.31
C LEU A 199 8.79 -6.02 -6.06
N PHE A 200 7.59 -5.47 -6.26
CA PHE A 200 6.50 -6.09 -7.02
C PHE A 200 6.32 -5.45 -8.39
N GLY A 201 7.39 -4.87 -8.96
CA GLY A 201 7.36 -4.23 -10.28
C GLY A 201 6.80 -2.82 -10.30
N GLY A 202 6.50 -2.22 -9.14
CA GLY A 202 5.97 -0.87 -9.02
C GLY A 202 4.51 -0.76 -9.47
N THR A 203 3.58 -0.95 -8.54
CA THR A 203 2.14 -0.78 -8.80
C THR A 203 1.74 0.69 -8.98
N LEU A 204 2.60 1.66 -8.62
CA LEU A 204 2.45 3.06 -9.05
C LEU A 204 3.02 3.35 -10.46
N SER A 205 3.29 2.31 -11.27
CA SER A 205 3.49 2.43 -12.72
C SER A 205 2.17 2.74 -13.47
N CYS A 206 1.00 2.58 -12.83
CA CYS A 206 -0.24 3.19 -13.33
C CYS A 206 -1.20 3.61 -12.19
N LYS A 207 -1.32 4.93 -11.97
CA LYS A 207 -2.24 5.66 -11.05
C LYS A 207 -1.76 5.82 -9.59
N ALA A 208 -1.61 7.09 -9.19
CA ALA A 208 -0.65 7.64 -8.23
C ALA A 208 -1.14 7.80 -6.77
N VAL A 209 -0.24 7.61 -5.80
CA VAL A 209 -0.16 8.50 -4.62
C VAL A 209 0.56 9.77 -5.07
N PRO A 210 0.07 10.99 -4.77
CA PRO A 210 0.71 12.22 -5.21
C PRO A 210 2.07 12.43 -4.51
N ILE A 211 3.14 11.94 -5.14
CA ILE A 211 4.52 12.29 -4.77
C ILE A 211 4.70 13.77 -5.14
N LEU A 212 4.74 14.64 -4.14
CA LEU A 212 5.12 16.04 -4.26
C LEU A 212 6.64 16.13 -4.32
N LEU A 213 7.19 16.45 -5.49
CA LEU A 213 8.62 16.68 -5.67
C LEU A 213 8.92 18.18 -5.53
N ARG A 214 9.78 18.55 -4.58
CA ARG A 214 10.17 19.94 -4.27
C ARG A 214 11.64 19.96 -3.83
N ILE A 215 12.19 21.16 -3.58
CA ILE A 215 13.55 21.32 -3.05
C ILE A 215 13.83 20.34 -1.91
N GLY A 216 14.98 19.66 -2.00
CA GLY A 216 15.45 18.68 -1.03
C GLY A 216 14.97 17.25 -1.29
N ALA A 217 14.00 17.03 -2.17
CA ALA A 217 13.60 15.69 -2.60
C ALA A 217 14.76 15.00 -3.34
N LYS A 218 14.90 13.68 -3.15
CA LYS A 218 15.93 12.87 -3.80
C LYS A 218 15.37 11.53 -4.26
N GLY A 219 16.01 10.92 -5.25
CA GLY A 219 15.74 9.55 -5.69
C GLY A 219 15.14 9.45 -7.09
N GLU A 220 14.65 8.26 -7.43
CA GLU A 220 14.26 7.89 -8.79
C GLU A 220 13.11 8.76 -9.34
N ALA A 221 12.16 9.17 -8.50
CA ALA A 221 11.09 10.08 -8.91
C ALA A 221 11.62 11.44 -9.39
N VAL A 222 12.70 11.94 -8.78
CA VAL A 222 13.38 13.18 -9.23
C VAL A 222 14.16 12.94 -10.51
N ARG A 223 14.85 11.80 -10.65
CA ARG A 223 15.55 11.44 -11.91
C ARG A 223 14.59 11.40 -13.08
N ARG A 224 13.41 10.80 -12.90
CA ARG A 224 12.37 10.76 -13.94
C ARG A 224 11.86 12.15 -14.29
N LEU A 225 11.58 12.98 -13.29
CA LEU A 225 11.17 14.37 -13.51
C LEU A 225 12.22 15.15 -14.31
N GLN A 226 13.49 15.07 -13.92
CA GLN A 226 14.61 15.72 -14.61
C GLN A 226 14.71 15.22 -16.06
N ALA A 227 14.68 13.89 -16.26
CA ALA A 227 14.74 13.30 -17.59
C ALA A 227 13.57 13.74 -18.49
N ASP A 228 12.36 13.82 -17.94
CA ASP A 228 11.17 14.23 -18.67
C ASP A 228 11.20 15.73 -19.03
N LEU A 229 11.68 16.60 -18.13
CA LEU A 229 11.92 18.01 -18.43
C LEU A 229 13.05 18.18 -19.47
N THR A 230 14.11 17.37 -19.42
CA THR A 230 15.17 17.37 -20.44
C THR A 230 14.65 16.94 -21.81
N LYS A 231 13.76 15.94 -21.88
CA LYS A 231 13.08 15.58 -23.14
C LYS A 231 12.25 16.72 -23.72
N LEU A 232 11.78 17.65 -22.87
CA LEU A 232 11.10 18.87 -23.32
C LEU A 232 12.04 19.99 -23.77
N GLY A 233 13.36 19.81 -23.64
CA GLY A 233 14.38 20.76 -24.09
C GLY A 233 14.97 21.62 -22.96
N HIS A 234 14.68 21.29 -21.70
CA HIS A 234 15.30 21.98 -20.57
C HIS A 234 16.67 21.37 -20.23
N ASP A 235 17.69 22.21 -20.08
CA ASP A 235 19.02 21.76 -19.66
C ASP A 235 19.05 21.49 -18.15
N LEU A 236 19.04 20.20 -17.79
CA LEU A 236 19.08 19.71 -16.42
C LEU A 236 20.01 18.49 -16.33
N GLN A 237 20.78 18.43 -15.25
CA GLN A 237 21.49 17.21 -14.87
C GLN A 237 20.50 16.22 -14.25
N ILE A 238 20.56 14.95 -14.68
CA ILE A 238 19.73 13.85 -14.16
C ILE A 238 20.46 13.17 -12.99
N ASP A 239 20.65 13.90 -11.90
CA ASP A 239 21.34 13.43 -10.69
C ASP A 239 20.38 12.82 -9.65
N GLY A 240 19.08 13.01 -9.81
CA GLY A 240 18.07 12.56 -8.85
C GLY A 240 17.99 13.43 -7.61
N ILE A 241 18.50 14.66 -7.64
CA ILE A 241 18.46 15.62 -6.54
C ILE A 241 17.66 16.84 -6.97
N PHE A 242 16.56 17.11 -6.26
CA PHE A 242 15.73 18.27 -6.53
C PHE A 242 16.37 19.48 -5.85
N GLY A 243 17.36 20.07 -6.52
CA GLY A 243 18.03 21.30 -6.11
C GLY A 243 17.39 22.55 -6.73
N SER A 244 17.99 23.71 -6.46
CA SER A 244 17.53 25.02 -6.96
C SER A 244 17.37 25.07 -8.49
N ARG A 245 18.29 24.46 -9.25
CA ARG A 245 18.17 24.38 -10.71
C ARG A 245 16.94 23.61 -11.17
N THR A 246 16.61 22.50 -10.51
CA THR A 246 15.41 21.70 -10.83
C THR A 246 14.14 22.49 -10.49
N GLU A 247 14.12 23.19 -9.35
CA GLU A 247 12.99 24.05 -8.98
C GLU A 247 12.74 25.17 -10.00
N THR A 248 13.80 25.88 -10.42
CA THR A 248 13.69 26.95 -11.42
C THR A 248 13.09 26.45 -12.73
N VAL A 249 13.50 25.25 -13.19
CA VAL A 249 12.94 24.65 -14.39
C VAL A 249 11.49 24.22 -14.18
N VAL A 250 11.13 23.68 -13.01
CA VAL A 250 9.74 23.34 -12.69
C VAL A 250 8.86 24.60 -12.69
N ARG A 251 9.31 25.70 -12.08
CA ARG A 251 8.60 26.99 -12.09
C ARG A 251 8.41 27.51 -13.51
N ARG A 252 9.45 27.42 -14.35
CA ARG A 252 9.36 27.81 -15.77
C ARG A 252 8.33 26.95 -16.52
N PHE A 253 8.39 25.64 -16.37
CA PHE A 253 7.41 24.73 -16.96
C PHE A 253 5.98 25.05 -16.48
N GLN A 254 5.79 25.33 -15.19
CA GLN A 254 4.49 25.73 -14.66
C GLN A 254 3.98 27.02 -15.31
N ASN A 255 4.83 28.03 -15.44
CA ASN A 255 4.52 29.28 -16.12
C ASN A 255 4.12 29.05 -17.59
N ASP A 256 4.92 28.29 -18.33
CA ASP A 256 4.72 28.04 -19.76
C ASP A 256 3.40 27.31 -20.06
N TRP A 257 2.88 26.55 -19.09
CA TRP A 257 1.65 25.76 -19.23
C TRP A 257 0.48 26.25 -18.35
N GLY A 258 0.56 27.48 -17.82
CA GLY A 258 -0.53 28.12 -17.08
C GLY A 258 -0.89 27.40 -15.77
N LEU A 259 0.08 26.77 -15.11
CA LEU A 259 -0.07 26.12 -13.82
C LEU A 259 0.30 27.07 -12.67
N PRO A 260 -0.14 26.82 -11.43
CA PRO A 260 0.38 27.52 -10.26
C PRO A 260 1.91 27.40 -10.19
N ILE A 261 2.60 28.55 -10.15
CA ILE A 261 4.07 28.65 -10.16
C ILE A 261 4.59 28.50 -8.72
N ASP A 262 4.46 27.30 -8.17
CA ASP A 262 4.87 26.99 -6.79
C ASP A 262 6.24 26.30 -6.69
N GLY A 263 6.84 25.91 -7.83
CA GLY A 263 8.11 25.18 -7.88
C GLY A 263 8.00 23.73 -7.40
N VAL A 264 6.79 23.23 -7.20
CA VAL A 264 6.51 21.88 -6.74
C VAL A 264 5.96 21.05 -7.91
N ALA A 265 6.66 19.97 -8.25
CA ALA A 265 6.18 18.99 -9.21
C ALA A 265 5.19 18.01 -8.56
N GLY A 266 4.03 18.55 -8.16
CA GLY A 266 2.89 17.79 -7.68
C GLY A 266 2.04 17.17 -8.80
N GLN A 267 0.86 16.65 -8.45
CA GLN A 267 -0.01 15.92 -9.37
C GLN A 267 -0.34 16.71 -10.65
N ARG A 268 -0.68 18.01 -10.52
CA ARG A 268 -1.04 18.87 -11.67
C ARG A 268 0.14 19.08 -12.62
N THR A 269 1.31 19.42 -12.07
CA THR A 269 2.56 19.61 -12.82
C THR A 269 2.96 18.34 -13.56
N ARG A 270 2.94 17.19 -12.88
CA ARG A 270 3.32 15.89 -13.46
C ARG A 270 2.32 15.41 -14.52
N ALA A 271 1.02 15.58 -14.29
CA ALA A 271 -0.01 15.24 -15.29
C ALA A 271 0.16 16.07 -16.57
N LYS A 272 0.42 17.38 -16.43
CA LYS A 272 0.72 18.25 -17.57
C LYS A 272 2.00 17.82 -18.28
N LEU A 273 3.06 17.50 -17.54
CA LEU A 273 4.32 17.01 -18.12
C LEU A 273 4.12 15.74 -18.97
N THR A 274 3.33 14.77 -18.47
CA THR A 274 2.96 13.57 -19.22
C THR A 274 2.15 13.91 -20.48
N GLN A 275 1.18 14.82 -20.38
CA GLN A 275 0.36 15.26 -21.52
C GLN A 275 1.23 15.86 -22.63
N VAL A 276 2.17 16.76 -22.28
CA VAL A 276 3.06 17.43 -23.23
C VAL A 276 4.02 16.44 -23.89
N LEU A 277 4.57 15.50 -23.11
CA LEU A 277 5.43 14.43 -23.64
C LEU A 277 4.70 13.49 -24.59
N ALA A 278 3.44 13.15 -24.28
CA ALA A 278 2.60 12.33 -25.16
C ALA A 278 2.30 13.06 -26.48
N ALA A 279 1.94 14.35 -26.42
CA ALA A 279 1.71 15.18 -27.60
C ALA A 279 2.98 15.31 -28.48
N ARG A 280 4.16 15.38 -27.87
CA ARG A 280 5.46 15.39 -28.59
C ARG A 280 5.76 14.04 -29.25
N LYS A 281 5.44 12.93 -28.59
CA LYS A 281 5.61 11.57 -29.15
C LYS A 281 4.66 11.23 -30.30
N GLN A 282 3.50 11.87 -30.35
CA GLN A 282 2.53 11.71 -31.45
C GLN A 282 2.82 12.62 -32.65
N SER A 283 3.82 13.51 -32.54
CA SER A 283 4.35 14.31 -33.64
C SER A 283 5.67 13.74 -34.17
N PRO A 284 5.64 12.57 -34.83
CA PRO A 284 6.48 12.40 -36.01
C PRO A 284 5.70 11.70 -37.13
N THR A 285 5.12 12.49 -38.04
CA THR A 285 4.84 12.16 -39.47
C THR A 285 4.25 13.40 -40.15
N LYS A 286 5.11 14.32 -40.60
CA LYS A 286 4.86 14.92 -41.91
C LYS A 286 5.59 14.01 -42.89
N ASN A 287 4.81 13.31 -43.71
CA ASN A 287 5.31 12.45 -44.77
C ASN A 287 6.17 13.26 -45.74
N ASP A 288 7.40 12.80 -45.94
CA ASP A 288 8.10 13.00 -47.20
C ASP A 288 7.62 11.91 -48.18
N ALA A 289 7.20 12.33 -49.36
CA ALA A 289 7.25 11.54 -50.59
C ALA A 289 7.66 12.48 -51.74
N PRO A 290 8.32 11.97 -52.79
CA PRO A 290 9.48 12.65 -53.37
C PRO A 290 9.15 13.60 -54.54
N GLY A 291 9.97 14.64 -54.64
CA GLY A 291 10.55 15.19 -55.86
C GLY A 291 9.60 15.72 -56.94
N GLN A 292 9.54 17.06 -57.06
CA GLN A 292 9.76 17.73 -58.34
C GLN A 292 10.21 19.18 -58.12
N ALA A 293 11.13 19.61 -58.98
CA ALA A 293 11.90 20.84 -58.90
C ALA A 293 11.05 22.11 -59.08
N ALA A 294 11.33 23.15 -58.31
CA ALA A 294 11.27 24.53 -58.76
C ALA A 294 12.02 25.45 -57.78
N THR A 295 12.81 26.33 -58.38
CA THR A 295 13.60 27.45 -57.85
C THR A 295 12.87 28.37 -56.86
N GLY A 296 13.58 28.94 -55.88
CA GLY A 296 13.05 30.11 -55.17
C GLY A 296 13.77 30.50 -53.87
N ARG A 297 14.40 31.67 -53.91
CA ARG A 297 15.14 32.39 -52.85
C ARG A 297 14.42 32.59 -51.50
N SER A 298 15.24 32.54 -50.45
CA SER A 298 15.32 33.43 -49.26
C SER A 298 14.25 33.46 -48.15
N SER A 299 14.82 33.50 -46.93
CA SER A 299 14.50 34.31 -45.73
C SER A 299 13.48 33.86 -44.67
N VAL A 300 14.07 33.53 -43.49
CA VAL A 300 13.78 34.03 -42.12
C VAL A 300 12.35 33.96 -41.55
N GLY A 301 12.21 33.15 -40.49
CA GLY A 301 11.80 33.65 -39.17
C GLY A 301 10.31 33.72 -38.79
N TRP A 302 10.00 33.14 -37.63
CA TRP A 302 8.95 33.58 -36.69
C TRP A 302 7.50 33.64 -37.22
N ALA A 303 6.84 32.50 -37.47
CA ALA A 303 5.40 32.49 -37.76
C ALA A 303 4.64 31.20 -37.37
N PHE A 304 4.90 30.59 -36.21
CA PHE A 304 4.15 29.41 -35.75
C PHE A 304 3.48 29.54 -34.38
N LEU A 305 3.35 30.76 -33.83
CA LEU A 305 2.70 30.99 -32.52
C LEU A 305 1.47 31.90 -32.53
N THR A 306 0.91 32.26 -33.69
CA THR A 306 -0.28 33.13 -33.77
C THR A 306 -1.52 32.47 -34.40
N LEU A 307 -1.49 31.18 -34.74
CA LEU A 307 -2.67 30.49 -35.31
C LEU A 307 -3.40 29.55 -34.32
N LEU A 308 -2.84 29.26 -33.15
CA LEU A 308 -3.53 28.48 -32.11
C LEU A 308 -4.27 29.34 -31.07
N TYR A 309 -4.13 30.67 -31.13
CA TYR A 309 -4.78 31.60 -30.19
C TYR A 309 -6.15 32.12 -30.68
N ALA A 310 -6.50 31.91 -31.96
CA ALA A 310 -7.75 32.41 -32.54
C ALA A 310 -8.93 31.39 -32.54
N ILE A 311 -8.71 30.15 -32.10
CA ILE A 311 -9.76 29.10 -32.08
C ILE A 311 -10.32 28.84 -30.66
N LEU A 312 -9.67 29.35 -29.61
CA LEU A 312 -10.09 29.17 -28.21
C LEU A 312 -10.91 30.32 -27.61
N GLN A 313 -11.27 31.34 -28.41
CA GLN A 313 -12.16 32.44 -28.00
C GLN A 313 -13.56 32.40 -28.65
N ARG A 314 -13.94 31.27 -29.28
CA ARG A 314 -15.26 31.10 -29.92
C ARG A 314 -16.19 30.05 -29.29
N VAL A 315 -15.86 29.47 -28.13
CA VAL A 315 -16.66 28.37 -27.54
C VAL A 315 -17.24 28.67 -26.15
N PHE A 316 -16.92 29.78 -25.48
CA PHE A 316 -17.65 30.19 -24.27
C PHE A 316 -17.95 31.68 -24.24
N GLY A 317 -19.15 32.03 -24.70
CA GLY A 317 -19.72 33.36 -24.58
C GLY A 317 -21.25 33.31 -24.58
N ARG A 318 -21.83 33.54 -23.40
CA ARG A 318 -23.22 33.95 -23.09
C ARG A 318 -24.31 32.87 -23.12
N VAL A 319 -24.68 32.41 -21.92
CA VAL A 319 -26.09 32.16 -21.57
C VAL A 319 -26.54 33.35 -20.72
N ARG A 320 -27.49 34.13 -21.24
CA ARG A 320 -28.36 35.01 -20.45
C ARG A 320 -29.50 34.15 -19.91
N LEU A 321 -29.89 34.38 -18.67
CA LEU A 321 -31.26 34.13 -18.23
C LEU A 321 -31.92 35.50 -18.07
N ASP A 322 -33.19 35.55 -18.47
CA ASP A 322 -34.09 36.69 -18.48
C ASP A 322 -34.25 37.36 -17.11
#